data_AF-A0A7R9XNW3-F1
#
_entry.id   AF-A0A7R9XNW3-F1
#
_cell.length_a   1.000
_cell.length_b   1.000
_cell.length_c   1.000
_cell.angle_alpha   90.00
_cell.angle_beta   90.00
_cell.angle_gamma   90.00
#
_symmetry.space_group_name_H-M   'P 1'
#
loop_
_entity.id
_entity.type
_entity.pdbx_description
1 polymer ?
#
loop_
_entity_poly.entity_id
_entity_poly.type
_entity_poly.pdbx_seq_one_letter_code
_entity_poly.pdbx_strand_id
1 'polypeptide(L)'
;WLSKPVATMHVPGLTPFGSGIASFMPASVLLILGGTGVVALPQLLVHRDPINKLAMSTPRRKQLHVPIDLILSCREDDTLLLPHITEWCREGMAEDARGIRSCTLLLTPPASGSVALPYPNVRVGDSAEAEALLREVENVRIRRERLSAEVVSDALRRMPHPTRVIVSGPATFNVAARSLLDSLDESQVTLLSA
;
A
#
# COMPACT_ATOMS: atom_id res chain seq x y z
N TRP A 1 -29.66 -7.70 -17.70
CA TRP A 1 -29.60 -6.97 -16.42
C TRP A 1 -28.14 -6.98 -15.98
N LEU A 2 -27.35 -5.97 -16.37
CA LEU A 2 -25.95 -5.87 -15.96
C LEU A 2 -25.94 -5.30 -14.53
N SER A 3 -25.37 -6.03 -13.59
CA SER A 3 -25.18 -5.59 -12.21
C SER A 3 -24.50 -4.22 -12.22
N LYS A 4 -25.08 -3.24 -11.50
CA LYS A 4 -24.41 -1.96 -11.29
C LYS A 4 -23.07 -2.25 -10.60
N PRO A 5 -21.95 -1.68 -11.06
CA PRO A 5 -20.67 -1.87 -10.40
C PRO A 5 -20.82 -1.44 -8.94
N VAL A 6 -20.65 -2.40 -8.03
CA VAL A 6 -20.63 -2.15 -6.59
C VAL A 6 -19.28 -1.52 -6.29
N ALA A 7 -19.28 -0.37 -5.62
CA ALA A 7 -18.05 0.29 -5.19
C ALA A 7 -17.29 -0.65 -4.24
N THR A 8 -16.26 -1.30 -4.76
CA THR A 8 -15.34 -2.11 -3.97
C THR A 8 -14.44 -1.16 -3.19
N MET A 9 -14.58 -1.20 -1.86
CA MET A 9 -13.76 -0.45 -0.90
C MET A 9 -13.84 1.08 -1.04
N HIS A 10 -14.72 1.69 -0.25
CA HIS A 10 -14.69 3.14 -0.07
C HIS A 10 -13.49 3.46 0.83
N VAL A 11 -12.45 4.10 0.28
CA VAL A 11 -11.42 4.78 1.09
C VAL A 11 -11.88 6.23 1.24
N PRO A 12 -12.53 6.60 2.36
CA PRO A 12 -13.08 7.93 2.51
C PRO A 12 -11.96 8.97 2.43
N GLY A 13 -12.09 9.97 1.56
CA GLY A 13 -11.15 11.09 1.46
C GLY A 13 -9.98 10.95 0.49
N LEU A 14 -9.88 9.88 -0.30
CA LEU A 14 -8.90 9.82 -1.41
C LEU A 14 -9.42 10.43 -2.71
N THR A 15 -10.73 10.51 -2.87
CA THR A 15 -11.38 11.15 -4.01
C THR A 15 -12.56 12.00 -3.51
N PRO A 16 -12.80 13.19 -4.09
CA PRO A 16 -13.92 14.04 -3.70
C PRO A 16 -15.24 13.40 -4.16
N PHE A 17 -15.84 12.60 -3.30
CA PHE A 17 -17.19 12.09 -3.46
C PHE A 17 -17.92 12.16 -2.12
N GLY A 18 -19.00 12.94 -2.07
CA GLY A 18 -19.84 13.13 -0.89
C GLY A 18 -19.72 14.52 -0.27
N SER A 19 -20.85 15.16 -0.01
CA SER A 19 -21.00 16.55 0.45
C SER A 19 -21.07 16.70 1.97
N GLY A 20 -20.42 15.83 2.75
CA GLY A 20 -20.77 15.67 4.18
C GLY A 20 -19.65 15.63 5.21
N ILE A 21 -18.38 15.49 4.82
CA ILE A 21 -17.26 15.48 5.77
C ILE A 21 -16.24 16.44 5.18
N ALA A 22 -15.81 17.45 5.96
CA ALA A 22 -14.81 18.43 5.56
C ALA A 22 -13.75 17.76 4.69
N SER A 23 -13.65 18.20 3.43
CA SER A 23 -12.96 17.49 2.36
C SER A 23 -11.47 17.43 2.64
N PHE A 24 -11.03 16.45 3.42
CA PHE A 24 -9.61 16.20 3.61
C PHE A 24 -9.04 15.81 2.26
N MET A 25 -8.28 16.72 1.65
CA MET A 25 -7.52 16.44 0.44
C MET A 25 -6.08 16.20 0.86
N PRO A 26 -5.60 14.94 0.86
CA PRO A 26 -4.22 14.67 1.16
C PRO A 26 -3.31 15.34 0.12
N ALA A 27 -2.17 15.85 0.55
CA ALA A 27 -1.04 16.13 -0.33
C ALA A 27 -0.24 14.87 -0.66
N SER A 28 -0.41 13.78 0.12
CA SER A 28 0.27 12.50 -0.08
C SER A 28 -0.43 11.35 0.65
N VAL A 29 -0.13 10.10 0.25
CA VAL A 29 -0.68 8.89 0.87
C VAL A 29 0.45 7.97 1.34
N LEU A 30 0.42 7.58 2.61
CA LEU A 30 1.25 6.52 3.17
C LEU A 30 0.43 5.23 3.28
N LEU A 31 0.89 4.15 2.67
CA LEU A 31 0.33 2.81 2.84
C LEU A 31 1.21 2.02 3.82
N ILE A 32 0.62 1.52 4.90
CA ILE A 32 1.25 0.61 5.86
C ILE A 32 0.54 -0.73 5.78
N LEU A 33 1.13 -1.66 5.03
CA LEU A 33 0.48 -2.91 4.64
C LEU A 33 1.17 -4.10 5.32
N GLY A 34 0.38 -5.06 5.79
CA GLY A 34 0.84 -6.29 6.44
C GLY A 34 0.32 -7.53 5.71
N GLY A 35 1.20 -8.42 5.25
CA GLY A 35 0.85 -9.69 4.61
C GLY A 35 -0.16 -9.53 3.47
N THR A 36 -1.31 -10.22 3.57
CA THR A 36 -2.41 -10.14 2.58
C THR A 36 -3.03 -8.76 2.44
N GLY A 37 -2.82 -7.85 3.40
CA GLY A 37 -3.24 -6.46 3.31
C GLY A 37 -2.62 -5.70 2.13
N VAL A 38 -1.58 -6.25 1.49
CA VAL A 38 -0.98 -5.73 0.25
C VAL A 38 -2.00 -5.51 -0.87
N VAL A 39 -3.14 -6.22 -0.87
CA VAL A 39 -4.20 -6.07 -1.88
C VAL A 39 -4.88 -4.69 -1.89
N ALA A 40 -4.71 -3.89 -0.83
CA ALA A 40 -5.17 -2.51 -0.80
C ALA A 40 -4.41 -1.62 -1.82
N LEU A 41 -3.14 -1.95 -2.09
CA LEU A 41 -2.28 -1.20 -3.00
C LEU A 41 -2.79 -1.18 -4.45
N PRO A 42 -3.05 -2.32 -5.12
CA PRO A 42 -3.60 -2.29 -6.48
C PRO A 42 -4.95 -1.56 -6.53
N GLN A 43 -5.81 -1.75 -5.54
CA GLN A 43 -7.11 -1.07 -5.48
C GLN A 43 -6.95 0.46 -5.45
N LEU A 44 -5.96 0.95 -4.70
CA LEU A 44 -5.65 2.38 -4.63
C LEU A 44 -5.01 2.89 -5.93
N LEU A 45 -4.04 2.16 -6.49
CA LEU A 45 -3.36 2.54 -7.73
C LEU A 45 -4.29 2.57 -8.94
N VAL A 46 -5.36 1.78 -8.93
CA VAL A 46 -6.38 1.80 -9.96
C VAL A 46 -7.12 3.15 -10.03
N HIS A 47 -7.25 3.88 -8.92
CA HIS A 47 -7.83 5.23 -8.91
C HIS A 47 -6.94 6.30 -9.58
N ARG A 48 -5.67 5.98 -9.87
CA ARG A 48 -4.78 6.86 -10.63
C ARG A 48 -5.01 6.79 -12.13
N ASP A 49 -5.42 5.62 -12.63
CA ASP A 49 -5.75 5.42 -14.04
C ASP A 49 -7.01 4.56 -14.25
N PRO A 50 -8.20 5.07 -13.88
CA PRO A 50 -9.44 4.29 -13.98
C PRO A 50 -9.82 3.94 -15.42
N ILE A 51 -9.34 4.71 -16.40
CA ILE A 51 -9.65 4.49 -17.81
C ILE A 51 -8.95 3.23 -18.29
N ASN A 52 -7.64 3.12 -18.07
CA ASN A 52 -6.89 1.95 -18.54
C ASN A 52 -7.07 0.74 -17.62
N LYS A 53 -7.31 0.95 -16.32
CA LYS A 53 -7.38 -0.15 -15.34
C LYS A 53 -8.79 -0.65 -15.04
N LEU A 54 -9.84 0.17 -15.21
CA LEU A 54 -11.25 -0.21 -14.96
C LEU A 54 -12.18 0.02 -16.14
N ALA A 55 -11.67 0.49 -17.29
CA ALA A 55 -12.50 0.95 -18.42
C ALA A 55 -13.56 2.00 -18.01
N MET A 56 -13.28 2.77 -16.95
CA MET A 56 -14.18 3.80 -16.44
C MET A 56 -13.67 5.19 -16.78
N SER A 57 -14.49 5.95 -17.50
CA SER A 57 -14.22 7.37 -17.81
C SER A 57 -14.33 8.22 -16.55
N THR A 58 -13.21 8.35 -15.83
CA THR A 58 -13.09 9.23 -14.66
C THR A 58 -12.37 10.51 -15.09
N PRO A 59 -13.00 11.70 -14.96
CA PRO A 59 -12.36 12.97 -15.29
C PRO A 59 -11.02 13.10 -14.56
N ARG A 60 -9.97 13.60 -15.24
CA ARG A 60 -8.62 13.75 -14.65
C ARG A 60 -8.63 14.42 -13.28
N ARG A 61 -9.46 15.46 -13.10
CA ARG A 61 -9.64 16.18 -11.82
C ARG A 61 -10.14 15.32 -10.64
N LYS A 62 -10.68 14.12 -10.90
CA LYS A 62 -11.19 13.17 -9.89
C LYS A 62 -10.26 11.96 -9.70
N GLN A 63 -9.16 11.89 -10.44
CA GLN A 63 -8.15 10.84 -10.28
C GLN A 63 -7.21 11.19 -9.14
N LEU A 64 -6.56 10.18 -8.58
CA LEU A 64 -5.57 10.36 -7.51
C LEU A 64 -4.23 10.77 -8.12
N HIS A 65 -3.75 11.99 -7.84
CA HIS A 65 -2.47 12.51 -8.36
C HIS A 65 -1.39 12.67 -7.30
N VAL A 66 -1.70 12.33 -6.05
CA VAL A 66 -0.83 12.59 -4.90
C VAL A 66 0.22 11.48 -4.76
N PRO A 67 1.47 11.79 -4.38
CA PRO A 67 2.51 10.78 -4.19
C PRO A 67 2.10 9.71 -3.17
N ILE A 68 2.46 8.46 -3.48
CA ILE A 68 2.18 7.29 -2.64
C ILE A 68 3.51 6.72 -2.16
N ASP A 69 3.67 6.61 -0.85
CA ASP A 69 4.75 5.84 -0.22
C ASP A 69 4.17 4.55 0.36
N LEU A 70 4.96 3.48 0.34
CA LEU A 70 4.59 2.16 0.81
C LEU A 70 5.57 1.68 1.89
N ILE A 71 5.02 1.21 3.00
CA ILE A 71 5.69 0.34 3.97
C ILE A 71 4.97 -1.01 3.90
N LEU A 72 5.66 -2.04 3.41
CA LEU A 72 5.12 -3.40 3.34
C LEU A 72 5.85 -4.27 4.36
N SER A 73 5.10 -4.84 5.31
CA SER A 73 5.61 -5.81 6.27
C SER A 73 5.10 -7.20 5.95
N CYS A 74 6.02 -8.13 5.74
CA CYS A 74 5.72 -9.53 5.45
C CYS A 74 6.80 -10.45 6.00
N ARG A 75 6.47 -11.74 6.05
CA ARG A 75 7.45 -12.79 6.35
C ARG A 75 8.16 -13.21 5.06
N GLU A 76 9.39 -13.67 5.17
CA GLU A 76 10.19 -14.15 4.03
C GLU A 76 9.50 -15.30 3.26
N ASP A 77 8.69 -16.12 3.94
CA ASP A 77 7.92 -17.23 3.37
C ASP A 77 6.51 -16.84 2.87
N ASP A 78 6.11 -15.57 3.01
CA ASP A 78 4.75 -15.09 2.77
C ASP A 78 4.77 -13.69 2.12
N THR A 79 5.65 -13.54 1.13
CA THR A 79 5.75 -12.31 0.33
C THR A 79 4.78 -12.37 -0.84
N LEU A 80 3.87 -11.41 -0.93
CA LEU A 80 2.85 -11.34 -1.97
C LEU A 80 3.08 -10.13 -2.89
N LEU A 81 2.78 -10.31 -4.18
CA LEU A 81 2.81 -9.26 -5.22
C LEU A 81 4.17 -8.60 -5.46
N LEU A 82 5.30 -9.16 -4.99
CA LEU A 82 6.62 -8.53 -5.16
C LEU A 82 6.95 -8.12 -6.61
N PRO A 83 6.71 -8.95 -7.66
CA PRO A 83 6.96 -8.52 -9.04
C PRO A 83 6.13 -7.30 -9.46
N HIS A 84 4.85 -7.24 -9.05
CA HIS A 84 3.98 -6.11 -9.35
C HIS A 84 4.38 -4.86 -8.56
N ILE A 85 4.85 -5.03 -7.32
CA ILE A 85 5.40 -3.92 -6.53
C ILE A 85 6.64 -3.35 -7.20
N THR A 86 7.52 -4.19 -7.74
CA THR A 86 8.67 -3.73 -8.55
C THR A 86 8.21 -2.88 -9.73
N GLU A 87 7.22 -3.36 -10.48
CA GLU A 87 6.64 -2.60 -11.61
C GLU A 87 6.06 -1.26 -11.15
N TRP A 88 5.27 -1.24 -10.08
CA TRP A 88 4.71 0.00 -9.55
C TRP A 88 5.78 0.95 -8.98
N CYS A 89 6.87 0.44 -8.42
CA CYS A 89 7.99 1.28 -7.98
C CYS A 89 8.68 1.93 -9.19
N ARG A 90 8.87 1.19 -10.29
CA ARG A 90 9.39 1.71 -11.57
C ARG A 90 8.44 2.74 -12.18
N GLU A 91 7.13 2.50 -12.19
CA GLU A 91 6.11 3.46 -12.65
C GLU A 91 6.10 4.76 -11.81
N GLY A 92 6.46 4.68 -10.53
CA GLY A 92 6.58 5.86 -9.66
C GLY A 92 7.81 6.72 -9.93
N MET A 93 8.83 6.15 -10.56
CA MET A 93 10.06 6.84 -10.98
C MET A 93 9.97 7.42 -12.40
N ALA A 94 8.99 7.01 -13.19
CA ALA A 94 8.73 7.57 -14.51
C ALA A 94 8.25 9.04 -14.42
N GLU A 95 8.32 9.80 -15.51
CA GLU A 95 7.94 11.22 -15.56
C GLU A 95 6.50 11.49 -15.09
N ASP A 96 5.58 10.55 -15.38
CA ASP A 96 4.18 10.66 -14.97
C ASP A 96 3.94 10.26 -13.50
N ALA A 97 4.96 9.73 -12.81
CA ALA A 97 4.96 9.32 -11.40
C ALA A 97 3.71 8.56 -10.96
N ARG A 98 3.20 7.65 -11.80
CA ARG A 98 1.87 6.99 -11.63
C ARG A 98 1.86 5.88 -10.59
N GLY A 99 3.03 5.38 -10.21
CA GLY A 99 3.17 4.27 -9.28
C GLY A 99 3.52 4.71 -7.86
N ILE A 100 4.42 3.95 -7.24
CA ILE A 100 4.89 4.13 -5.86
C ILE A 100 6.14 4.99 -5.87
N ARG A 101 6.10 6.11 -5.14
CA ARG A 101 7.24 7.05 -5.05
C ARG A 101 8.37 6.48 -4.21
N SER A 102 8.07 5.87 -3.07
CA SER A 102 9.06 5.21 -2.20
C SER A 102 8.47 3.96 -1.58
N CYS A 103 9.24 2.87 -1.57
CA CYS A 103 8.83 1.59 -0.99
C CYS A 103 9.83 1.15 0.09
N THR A 104 9.34 0.77 1.26
CA THR A 104 10.12 0.15 2.32
C THR A 104 9.55 -1.24 2.58
N LEU A 105 10.33 -2.27 2.25
CA LEU A 105 10.00 -3.67 2.49
C LEU A 105 10.62 -4.12 3.81
N LEU A 106 9.79 -4.52 4.75
CA LEU A 106 10.17 -5.04 6.07
C LEU A 106 9.97 -6.55 6.08
N LEU A 107 11.08 -7.30 6.08
CA LEU A 107 11.10 -8.76 6.08
C LEU A 107 11.36 -9.29 7.49
N THR A 108 10.47 -10.14 7.97
CA THR A 108 10.69 -10.92 9.19
C THR A 108 11.01 -12.37 8.84
N PRO A 109 11.78 -13.09 9.71
CA PRO A 109 12.08 -14.50 9.50
C PRO A 109 10.82 -15.36 9.25
N PRO A 110 10.96 -16.49 8.53
CA PRO A 110 9.86 -17.42 8.28
C PRO A 110 9.28 -17.98 9.58
N ALA A 111 8.04 -18.45 9.54
CA ALA A 111 7.42 -19.03 10.74
C ALA A 111 8.20 -20.29 11.17
N SER A 112 8.64 -20.31 12.44
CA SER A 112 9.26 -21.48 13.05
C SER A 112 8.18 -22.52 13.38
N GLY A 113 7.69 -23.26 12.37
CA GLY A 113 6.70 -24.32 12.56
C GLY A 113 5.97 -24.70 11.27
N SER A 114 6.21 -25.94 10.80
CA SER A 114 5.58 -26.68 9.69
C SER A 114 5.20 -25.91 8.43
N VAL A 115 5.88 -26.26 7.33
CA VAL A 115 5.54 -25.92 5.94
C VAL A 115 4.21 -26.58 5.55
N ALA A 116 3.10 -26.04 6.05
CA ALA A 116 1.83 -26.13 5.38
C ALA A 116 1.76 -24.90 4.49
N LEU A 117 2.17 -25.06 3.22
CA LEU A 117 1.92 -24.03 2.20
C LEU A 117 0.43 -23.73 2.25
N PRO A 118 -0.01 -22.49 2.55
CA PRO A 118 -1.43 -22.16 2.65
C PRO A 118 -2.19 -22.42 1.33
N TYR A 119 -1.45 -22.63 0.23
CA TYR A 119 -1.98 -23.00 -1.07
C TYR A 119 -1.15 -24.15 -1.68
N PRO A 120 -1.66 -25.40 -1.70
CA PRO A 120 -0.88 -26.60 -2.06
C PRO A 120 -0.42 -26.68 -3.53
N ASN A 121 -0.82 -25.74 -4.40
CA ASN A 121 -0.51 -25.75 -5.83
C ASN A 121 0.12 -24.44 -6.34
N VAL A 122 0.42 -23.48 -5.46
CA VAL A 122 1.11 -22.27 -5.87
C VAL A 122 2.60 -22.58 -5.80
N ARG A 123 3.27 -22.64 -6.97
CA ARG A 123 4.74 -22.51 -6.99
C ARG A 123 5.03 -21.27 -6.19
N VAL A 124 5.70 -21.40 -5.05
CA VAL A 124 6.25 -20.27 -4.30
C VAL A 124 7.09 -19.54 -5.34
N GLY A 125 6.56 -18.44 -5.88
CA GLY A 125 7.30 -17.60 -6.80
C GLY A 125 8.59 -17.26 -6.10
N ASP A 126 9.70 -17.31 -6.84
CA ASP A 126 11.04 -17.19 -6.31
C ASP A 126 11.17 -15.85 -5.56
N SER A 127 10.87 -15.86 -4.25
CA SER A 127 10.79 -14.64 -3.44
C SER A 127 12.16 -14.00 -3.37
N ALA A 128 13.22 -14.81 -3.49
CA ALA A 128 14.59 -14.36 -3.65
C ALA A 128 14.83 -13.66 -4.99
N GLU A 129 14.30 -14.18 -6.11
CA GLU A 129 14.37 -13.50 -7.41
C GLU A 129 13.59 -12.18 -7.40
N ALA A 130 12.37 -12.17 -6.87
CA ALA A 130 11.57 -10.95 -6.79
C ALA A 130 12.16 -9.93 -5.81
N GLU A 131 12.78 -10.37 -4.72
CA GLU A 131 13.57 -9.52 -3.82
C GLU A 131 14.81 -8.96 -4.56
N ALA A 132 15.50 -9.78 -5.36
CA ALA A 132 16.64 -9.33 -6.16
C ALA A 132 16.23 -8.23 -7.15
N LEU A 133 15.09 -8.39 -7.83
CA LEU A 133 14.52 -7.36 -8.72
C LEU A 133 14.18 -6.07 -7.97
N LEU A 134 13.69 -6.16 -6.73
CA LEU A 134 13.40 -4.99 -5.90
C LEU A 134 14.66 -4.26 -5.46
N ARG A 135 15.77 -4.96 -5.22
CA ARG A 135 17.06 -4.34 -4.84
C ARG A 135 17.65 -3.47 -5.94
N GLU A 136 17.31 -3.75 -7.19
CA GLU A 136 17.76 -2.95 -8.34
C GLU A 136 16.97 -1.65 -8.51
N VAL A 137 15.89 -1.43 -7.76
CA VAL A 137 15.07 -0.22 -7.87
C VAL A 137 15.48 0.82 -6.83
N GLU A 138 15.90 2.00 -7.29
CA GLU A 138 16.47 3.07 -6.46
C GLU A 138 15.55 3.57 -5.34
N ASN A 139 14.23 3.54 -5.54
CA ASN A 139 13.26 4.03 -4.57
C ASN A 139 12.75 2.94 -3.59
N VAL A 140 13.37 1.76 -3.61
CA VAL A 140 13.06 0.64 -2.72
C VAL A 140 14.13 0.51 -1.62
N ARG A 141 13.68 0.26 -0.39
CA ARG A 141 14.55 -0.04 0.75
C ARG A 141 14.10 -1.34 1.39
N ILE A 142 15.00 -2.32 1.46
CA ILE A 142 14.72 -3.61 2.10
C ILE A 142 15.38 -3.62 3.47
N ARG A 143 14.61 -3.93 4.52
CA ARG A 143 15.09 -4.05 5.89
C ARG A 143 14.62 -5.34 6.52
N ARG A 144 15.48 -5.96 7.33
CA ARG A 144 15.17 -7.20 8.06
C ARG A 144 14.76 -6.89 9.50
N GLU A 145 13.63 -6.23 9.64
CA GLU A 145 13.10 -5.77 10.92
C GLU A 145 11.57 -5.77 10.94
N ARG A 146 10.99 -5.63 12.13
CA ARG A 146 9.55 -5.42 12.29
C ARG A 146 9.21 -3.95 12.11
N LEU A 147 7.94 -3.65 11.83
CA LEU A 147 7.43 -2.29 11.84
C LEU A 147 7.72 -1.61 13.18
N SER A 148 8.35 -0.43 13.13
CA SER A 148 8.76 0.34 14.31
C SER A 148 8.35 1.80 14.18
N ALA A 149 8.32 2.52 15.31
CA ALA A 149 8.03 3.95 15.34
C ALA A 149 9.03 4.76 14.50
N GLU A 150 10.30 4.34 14.46
CA GLU A 150 11.35 4.99 13.69
C GLU A 150 11.07 4.88 12.19
N VAL A 151 10.72 3.69 11.68
CA VAL A 151 10.40 3.49 10.26
C VAL A 151 9.20 4.34 9.84
N VAL A 152 8.15 4.36 10.66
CA VAL A 152 6.93 5.14 10.40
C VAL A 152 7.23 6.64 10.43
N SER A 153 7.99 7.11 11.43
CA SER A 153 8.37 8.51 11.55
C SER A 153 9.29 8.97 10.42
N ASP A 154 10.23 8.13 9.99
CA ASP A 154 11.10 8.38 8.83
C ASP A 154 10.33 8.47 7.52
N ALA A 155 9.29 7.66 7.36
CA ALA A 155 8.39 7.76 6.21
C ALA A 155 7.62 9.07 6.27
N LEU A 156 6.88 9.34 7.36
CA LEU A 156 6.05 10.53 7.51
C LEU A 156 6.83 11.84 7.33
N ARG A 157 8.06 11.93 7.85
CA ARG A 157 8.92 13.12 7.70
C ARG A 157 9.28 13.47 6.26
N ARG A 158 9.27 12.49 5.34
CA ARG A 158 9.58 12.69 3.90
C ARG A 158 8.34 12.98 3.06
N MET A 159 7.16 12.95 3.66
CA MET A 159 5.90 13.08 2.94
C MET A 159 5.41 14.53 2.92
N PRO A 160 4.87 15.00 1.77
CA PRO A 160 4.11 16.25 1.74
C PRO A 160 2.90 16.19 2.68
N HIS A 161 2.67 17.24 3.45
CA HIS A 161 1.53 17.32 4.36
C HIS A 161 0.40 18.21 3.77
N PRO A 162 -0.88 17.90 4.08
CA PRO A 162 -1.36 16.86 4.99
C PRO A 162 -1.26 15.44 4.37
N THR A 163 -0.93 14.44 5.18
CA THR A 163 -0.72 13.06 4.72
C THR A 163 -1.89 12.17 5.14
N ARG A 164 -2.43 11.38 4.20
CA ARG A 164 -3.39 10.31 4.49
C ARG A 164 -2.62 9.03 4.78
N VAL A 165 -2.83 8.40 5.93
CA VAL A 165 -2.26 7.10 6.25
C VAL A 165 -3.32 6.03 6.12
N ILE A 166 -3.02 4.96 5.40
CA ILE A 166 -3.90 3.81 5.22
C ILE A 166 -3.16 2.59 5.74
N VAL A 167 -3.80 1.88 6.66
CA VAL A 167 -3.23 0.69 7.29
C VAL A 167 -4.10 -0.50 6.91
N SER A 168 -3.49 -1.60 6.47
CA SER A 168 -4.21 -2.82 6.16
C SER A 168 -3.36 -4.06 6.44
N GLY A 169 -3.90 -5.01 7.20
CA GLY A 169 -3.23 -6.25 7.54
C GLY A 169 -4.02 -7.03 8.61
N PRO A 170 -3.42 -8.06 9.21
CA PRO A 170 -4.03 -8.80 10.32
C PRO A 170 -4.45 -7.89 11.47
N ALA A 171 -5.47 -8.28 12.25
CA ALA A 171 -5.99 -7.45 13.35
C ALA A 171 -4.90 -6.99 14.34
N THR A 172 -3.99 -7.90 14.72
CA THR A 172 -2.86 -7.57 15.60
C THR A 172 -1.87 -6.60 14.97
N PHE A 173 -1.65 -6.69 13.66
CA PHE A 173 -0.83 -5.75 12.90
C PHE A 173 -1.49 -4.37 12.85
N ASN A 174 -2.79 -4.28 12.54
CA ASN A 174 -3.51 -3.02 12.48
C ASN A 174 -3.52 -2.28 13.82
N VAL A 175 -3.69 -3.00 14.94
CA VAL A 175 -3.62 -2.42 16.29
C VAL A 175 -2.22 -1.87 16.56
N ALA A 176 -1.17 -2.65 16.27
CA ALA A 176 0.21 -2.21 16.46
C ALA A 176 0.58 -1.04 15.55
N ALA A 177 0.18 -1.06 14.28
CA ALA A 177 0.41 0.03 13.36
C ALA A 177 -0.36 1.30 13.77
N ARG A 178 -1.58 1.17 14.32
CA ARG A 178 -2.36 2.31 14.82
C ARG A 178 -1.66 3.01 15.99
N SER A 179 -1.10 2.26 16.95
CA SER A 179 -0.39 2.85 18.09
C SER A 179 0.89 3.57 17.69
N LEU A 180 1.53 3.17 16.58
CA LEU A 180 2.66 3.90 16.01
C LEU A 180 2.26 5.24 15.36
N LEU A 181 0.96 5.49 15.18
CA LEU A 181 0.38 6.68 14.55
C LEU A 181 -0.37 7.57 15.54
N ASP A 182 -0.16 7.40 16.86
CA ASP A 182 -0.87 8.14 17.90
C ASP A 182 -0.64 9.66 17.85
N SER A 183 0.43 10.10 17.19
CA SER A 183 0.73 11.52 16.96
C SER A 183 -0.07 12.17 15.82
N LEU A 184 -0.79 11.37 15.02
CA LEU A 184 -1.60 11.87 13.90
C LEU A 184 -3.07 12.00 14.29
N ASP A 185 -3.74 12.98 13.69
CA ASP A 185 -5.17 13.17 13.85
C ASP A 185 -5.93 11.94 13.37
N GLU A 186 -6.99 11.53 14.08
CA GLU A 186 -7.83 10.39 13.67
C GLU A 186 -8.37 10.57 12.25
N SER A 187 -8.66 11.82 11.87
CA SER A 187 -9.15 12.16 10.54
C SER A 187 -8.15 11.87 9.42
N GLN A 188 -6.86 11.64 9.71
CA GLN A 188 -5.78 11.34 8.76
C GLN A 188 -5.51 9.84 8.58
N VAL A 189 -5.99 9.00 9.51
CA VAL A 189 -5.69 7.57 9.52
C VAL A 189 -6.92 6.76 9.11
N THR A 190 -6.75 5.81 8.20
CA THR A 190 -7.79 4.88 7.77
C THR A 190 -7.31 3.45 7.98
N LEU A 191 -7.99 2.72 8.85
CA LEU A 191 -7.74 1.28 9.06
C LEU A 191 -8.68 0.50 8.14
N LEU A 192 -8.13 -0.34 7.27
CA LEU A 192 -8.87 -1.28 6.45
C LEU A 192 -8.86 -2.64 7.16
N SER A 193 -10.05 -3.20 7.35
CA SER A 193 -10.21 -4.58 7.78
C SER A 193 -9.99 -5.49 6.56
N ALA A 194 -8.96 -6.33 6.61
CA ALA A 194 -8.76 -7.45 5.71
C ALA A 194 -9.54 -8.68 6.17
#